data_AF-A0A2N6KL72-F1
#
_entry.id   AF-A0A2N6KL72-F1
#
_cell.length_a   1.000
_cell.length_b   1.000
_cell.length_c   1.000
_cell.angle_alpha   90.00
_cell.angle_beta   90.00
_cell.angle_gamma   90.00
#
_symmetry.space_group_name_H-M   'P 1'
#
loop_
_entity.id
_entity.type
_entity.pdbx_description
1 polymer ?
#
loop_
_entity_poly.entity_id
_entity_poly.type
_entity_poly.pdbx_seq_one_letter_code
_entity_poly.pdbx_strand_id
1 'polypeptide(L)'
;MEKLKKWQLLHSKMVLNHPWCQVRQDEILLPNGKIIDDFFVHIKPEVALILPITTNKEIVFVRQYRHAIGEFFLELPAGSFDPNQESAEIAAIRELEEETGYTAKEIKK
;
A
#
# COMPACT_ATOMS: atom_id res chain seq x y z
N MET A 1 24.92 14.33 16.12
CA MET A 1 23.55 14.22 15.60
C MET A 1 22.65 13.80 16.75
N GLU A 2 21.65 14.59 17.12
CA GLU A 2 20.66 14.16 18.11
C GLU A 2 19.98 12.88 17.64
N LYS A 3 19.82 11.90 18.55
CA LYS A 3 19.13 10.65 18.24
C LYS A 3 17.66 10.96 17.94
N LEU A 4 17.21 10.63 16.73
CA LEU A 4 15.80 10.69 16.36
C LEU A 4 15.00 9.82 17.33
N LYS A 5 13.99 10.42 17.98
CA LYS A 5 13.05 9.71 18.85
C LYS A 5 11.73 9.50 18.10
N LYS A 6 11.15 8.31 18.23
CA LYS A 6 9.81 8.00 17.72
C LYS A 6 8.77 8.82 18.50
N TRP A 7 7.66 9.13 17.84
CA TRP A 7 6.48 9.67 18.50
C TRP A 7 5.85 8.57 19.37
N GLN A 8 5.30 8.96 20.52
CA GLN A 8 4.62 8.02 21.40
C GLN A 8 3.11 8.13 21.18
N LEU A 9 2.46 7.01 20.89
CA LEU A 9 1.00 6.93 20.84
C LEU A 9 0.47 6.98 22.29
N LEU A 10 -0.40 7.95 22.58
CA LEU A 10 -1.06 8.11 23.88
C LEU A 10 -2.45 7.47 23.87
N HIS A 11 -3.23 7.76 22.83
CA HIS A 11 -4.56 7.22 22.64
C HIS A 11 -4.83 6.98 21.14
N SER A 12 -5.70 6.04 20.82
CA SER A 12 -6.14 5.80 19.44
C SER A 12 -7.58 5.31 19.44
N LYS A 13 -8.39 5.85 18.54
CA LYS A 13 -9.79 5.45 18.35
C LYS A 13 -10.11 5.33 16.87
N MET A 14 -10.90 4.31 16.51
CA MET A 14 -11.46 4.22 15.17
C MET A 14 -12.59 5.24 15.01
N VAL A 15 -12.46 6.16 14.05
CA VAL A 15 -13.48 7.17 13.73
C VAL A 15 -14.30 6.82 12.51
N LEU A 16 -13.75 5.97 11.62
CA LEU A 16 -14.46 5.36 10.51
C LEU A 16 -13.96 3.93 10.36
N ASN A 17 -14.87 2.95 10.41
CA ASN A 17 -14.52 1.53 10.25
C ASN A 17 -15.43 0.89 9.20
N HIS A 18 -15.05 1.03 7.93
CA HIS A 18 -15.73 0.43 6.79
C HIS A 18 -14.75 -0.48 6.03
N PRO A 19 -15.20 -1.59 5.40
CA PRO A 19 -14.32 -2.50 4.67
C PRO A 19 -13.42 -1.82 3.61
N TRP A 20 -13.90 -0.73 3.02
CA TRP A 20 -13.18 0.02 1.98
C TRP A 20 -12.48 1.30 2.47
N CYS A 21 -12.68 1.68 3.74
CA CYS A 21 -12.08 2.89 4.30
C CYS A 21 -12.07 2.81 5.82
N GLN A 22 -10.86 2.76 6.38
CA GLN A 22 -10.63 2.72 7.82
C GLN A 22 -9.79 3.92 8.23
N VAL A 23 -10.30 4.72 9.17
CA VAL A 23 -9.60 5.88 9.69
C VAL A 23 -9.61 5.82 11.21
N ARG A 24 -8.42 5.94 11.80
CA ARG A 24 -8.23 6.15 13.23
C ARG A 24 -7.82 7.59 13.51
N GLN A 25 -8.26 8.11 14.64
CA GLN A 25 -7.77 9.35 15.20
C GLN A 25 -6.86 8.98 16.38
N ASP A 26 -5.61 9.44 16.30
CA ASP A 26 -4.60 9.23 17.31
C ASP A 26 -4.33 10.52 18.10
N GLU A 27 -4.03 10.32 19.37
CA GLU A 27 -3.33 11.27 20.21
C GLU A 27 -1.87 10.84 20.33
N ILE A 28 -0.94 11.71 19.96
CA ILE A 28 0.50 11.44 19.90
C ILE A 28 1.30 12.47 20.68
N LEU A 29 2.33 12.01 21.39
CA LEU A 29 3.35 12.82 22.03
C LEU A 29 4.60 12.90 21.14
N LEU A 30 4.95 14.13 20.74
CA LEU A 30 6.16 14.42 19.98
C LEU A 30 7.41 14.45 20.87
N PRO A 31 8.61 14.28 20.31
CA PRO A 31 9.87 14.29 21.07
C PRO A 31 10.16 15.58 21.84
N ASN A 32 9.54 16.70 21.44
CA ASN A 32 9.67 18.00 22.10
C ASN A 32 8.65 18.22 23.23
N GLY A 33 7.87 17.19 23.59
CA GLY A 33 6.85 17.26 24.64
C GLY A 33 5.49 17.79 24.18
N LYS A 34 5.34 18.20 22.91
CA LYS A 34 4.04 18.64 22.38
C LYS A 34 3.12 17.44 22.16
N ILE A 35 1.86 17.58 22.59
CA ILE A 35 0.78 16.63 22.28
C ILE A 35 0.04 17.13 21.03
N ILE A 36 -0.28 16.20 20.14
CA ILE A 36 -1.25 16.38 19.05
C ILE A 36 -2.36 15.37 19.32
N ASP A 37 -3.57 15.84 19.57
CA ASP A 37 -4.77 15.06 19.93
C ASP A 37 -5.76 14.86 18.76
N ASP A 38 -5.44 15.40 17.59
CA ASP A 38 -6.25 15.32 16.37
C ASP A 38 -5.45 14.85 15.16
N PHE A 39 -4.77 13.70 15.28
CA PHE A 39 -3.97 13.13 14.20
C PHE A 39 -4.71 11.99 13.49
N PHE A 40 -5.18 12.21 12.26
CA PHE A 40 -5.90 11.19 11.49
C PHE A 40 -4.95 10.29 10.69
N VAL A 41 -5.16 8.98 10.82
CA VAL A 41 -4.41 7.96 10.09
C VAL A 41 -5.38 7.10 9.27
N HIS A 42 -5.21 7.12 7.96
CA HIS A 42 -5.86 6.21 7.04
C HIS A 42 -5.14 4.86 7.08
N ILE A 43 -5.86 3.81 7.44
CA ILE A 43 -5.37 2.43 7.44
C ILE A 43 -5.58 1.88 6.03
N LYS A 44 -4.47 1.59 5.34
CA LYS A 44 -4.48 1.01 4.00
C LYS A 44 -4.22 -0.49 4.07
N PRO A 45 -4.77 -1.29 3.13
CA PRO A 45 -4.36 -2.67 2.97
C PRO A 45 -2.89 -2.76 2.57
N GLU A 46 -2.28 -3.91 2.83
CA GLU A 46 -0.99 -4.26 2.23
C GLU A 46 -1.18 -4.43 0.72
N VAL A 47 -0.20 -3.98 -0.06
CA VAL A 47 -0.26 -3.99 -1.53
C VAL A 47 1.03 -4.60 -2.08
N ALA A 48 0.88 -5.53 -3.01
CA ALA A 48 1.96 -6.08 -3.79
C ALA A 48 1.95 -5.45 -5.19
N LEU A 49 3.14 -5.18 -5.72
CA LEU A 49 3.35 -4.60 -7.05
C LEU A 49 4.51 -5.30 -7.71
N ILE A 50 4.42 -5.51 -9.02
CA ILE A 50 5.46 -6.19 -9.81
C ILE A 50 5.90 -5.34 -11.00
N LEU A 51 7.19 -5.39 -11.33
CA LEU A 51 7.75 -4.79 -12.55
C LEU A 51 8.01 -5.90 -13.57
N PRO A 52 7.08 -6.20 -14.50
CA PRO A 52 7.24 -7.31 -15.42
C PRO A 52 8.12 -6.86 -16.58
N ILE A 53 9.18 -7.63 -16.86
CA ILE A 53 10.09 -7.38 -17.98
C ILE A 53 9.99 -8.54 -18.96
N THR A 54 9.60 -8.26 -20.21
CA THR A 54 9.48 -9.27 -21.26
C THR A 54 10.87 -9.71 -21.76
N THR A 55 10.93 -10.80 -22.53
CA THR A 55 12.16 -11.24 -23.19
C THR A 55 12.74 -10.19 -24.15
N ASN A 56 11.90 -9.28 -24.64
CA ASN A 56 12.30 -8.16 -25.49
C ASN A 56 12.74 -6.92 -24.70
N LYS A 57 12.84 -7.02 -23.37
CA LYS A 57 13.15 -5.92 -22.44
C LYS A 57 12.11 -4.80 -22.43
N GLU A 58 10.86 -5.14 -22.71
CA GLU A 58 9.72 -4.22 -22.58
C GLU A 58 9.12 -4.35 -21.18
N ILE A 59 8.53 -3.27 -20.68
CA ILE A 59 7.83 -3.27 -19.40
C ILE A 59 6.33 -3.36 -19.69
N VAL A 60 5.66 -4.29 -19.01
CA VAL A 60 4.21 -4.44 -19.09
C VAL A 60 3.56 -3.52 -18.07
N PHE A 61 2.59 -2.72 -18.55
CA PHE A 61 1.77 -1.84 -17.73
C PHE A 61 0.30 -2.16 -17.93
N VAL A 62 -0.52 -1.76 -16.95
CA VAL A 62 -1.98 -1.72 -17.04
C VAL A 62 -2.43 -0.26 -17.10
N ARG A 63 -3.58 -0.01 -17.75
CA ARG A 63 -4.23 1.30 -17.74
C ARG A 63 -5.52 1.20 -16.93
N GLN A 64 -5.56 1.86 -15.78
CA GLN A 64 -6.66 1.75 -14.82
C GLN A 64 -7.28 3.12 -14.53
N TYR A 65 -8.61 3.17 -14.44
CA TYR A 65 -9.32 4.37 -13.99
C TYR A 65 -9.23 4.49 -12.47
N ARG A 66 -8.75 5.63 -11.97
CA ARG A 66 -8.65 5.93 -10.54
C ARG A 66 -9.69 6.98 -10.18
N HIS A 67 -10.85 6.52 -9.68
CA HIS A 67 -11.97 7.40 -9.34
C HIS A 67 -11.61 8.52 -8.35
N ALA A 68 -10.69 8.28 -7.41
CA ALA A 68 -10.22 9.29 -6.46
C ALA A 68 -9.60 10.53 -7.13
N ILE A 69 -9.02 10.38 -8.32
CA ILE A 69 -8.45 11.47 -9.13
C ILE A 69 -9.32 11.80 -10.34
N GLY A 70 -10.19 10.87 -10.75
CA GLY A 70 -11.08 11.04 -11.90
C GLY A 70 -10.42 10.78 -13.25
N GLU A 71 -9.26 10.10 -13.28
CA GLU A 71 -8.42 9.97 -14.48
C GLU A 71 -7.95 8.52 -14.70
N PHE A 72 -7.47 8.23 -15.92
CA PHE A 72 -6.77 6.97 -16.23
C PHE A 72 -5.27 7.10 -15.96
N PHE A 73 -4.74 6.15 -15.20
CA PHE A 73 -3.33 6.05 -14.86
C PHE A 73 -2.69 4.91 -15.64
N LEU A 74 -1.40 5.08 -15.97
CA LEU A 74 -0.56 3.99 -16.45
C LEU A 74 0.23 3.46 -15.25
N GLU A 75 0.01 2.20 -14.89
CA GLU A 75 0.48 1.63 -13.63
C GLU A 75 1.11 0.26 -13.87
N LEU A 76 1.98 -0.13 -12.93
CA LEU A 76 2.45 -1.50 -12.87
C LEU A 76 1.34 -2.38 -12.29
N PRO A 77 1.24 -3.66 -12.70
CA PRO A 77 0.26 -4.57 -12.11
C PRO A 77 0.45 -4.66 -10.60
N ALA A 78 -0.64 -4.48 -9.87
CA ALA A 78 -0.60 -4.38 -8.42
C ALA A 78 -1.98 -4.61 -7.80
N GLY A 79 -1.98 -5.19 -6.60
CA GLY A 79 -3.22 -5.45 -5.87
C GLY A 79 -3.00 -5.63 -4.38
N SER A 80 -4.10 -5.51 -3.65
CA SER A 80 -4.10 -5.71 -2.20
C SER A 80 -4.04 -7.20 -1.86
N PHE A 81 -3.40 -7.53 -0.74
CA PHE A 81 -3.36 -8.90 -0.24
C PHE A 81 -3.48 -8.96 1.28
N ASP A 82 -3.87 -10.12 1.81
CA ASP A 82 -3.84 -10.40 3.24
C ASP A 82 -2.54 -11.13 3.58
N PRO A 83 -1.62 -10.52 4.35
CA PRO A 83 -0.35 -11.14 4.71
C PRO A 83 -0.51 -12.39 5.58
N ASN A 84 -1.70 -12.64 6.14
CA ASN A 84 -2.01 -13.88 6.85
C ASN A 84 -2.42 -15.03 5.90
N GLN A 85 -2.75 -14.73 4.64
CA GLN A 85 -3.22 -15.70 3.64
C GLN A 85 -2.19 -15.97 2.54
N GLU A 86 -1.48 -14.93 2.08
CA GLU A 86 -0.46 -15.06 1.04
C GLU A 86 0.73 -14.12 1.26
N SER A 87 1.87 -14.44 0.63
CA SER A 87 3.04 -13.55 0.64
C SER A 87 2.90 -12.45 -0.42
N ALA A 88 3.62 -11.35 -0.26
CA ALA A 88 3.63 -10.26 -1.24
C ALA A 88 4.08 -10.73 -2.63
N GLU A 89 5.01 -11.69 -2.69
CA GLU A 89 5.48 -12.27 -3.95
C GLU A 89 4.40 -13.08 -4.65
N ILE A 90 3.63 -13.89 -3.90
CA ILE A 90 2.52 -14.68 -4.46
C ILE A 90 1.43 -13.74 -4.99
N ALA A 91 1.06 -12.73 -4.20
CA ALA A 91 0.09 -11.71 -4.61
C ALA A 91 0.54 -10.98 -5.88
N ALA A 92 1.79 -10.54 -5.94
CA ALA A 92 2.36 -9.87 -7.12
C ALA A 92 2.27 -10.72 -8.41
N ILE A 93 2.48 -12.04 -8.32
CA ILE A 93 2.37 -12.95 -9.46
C ILE A 93 0.90 -13.13 -9.88
N ARG A 94 0.01 -13.30 -8.90
CA ARG A 94 -1.43 -13.45 -9.14
C ARG A 94 -1.98 -12.22 -9.85
N GLU A 95 -1.67 -11.03 -9.36
CA GLU A 95 -2.11 -9.76 -9.96
C GLU A 95 -1.52 -9.55 -11.36
N LEU A 96 -0.26 -9.98 -11.61
CA LEU A 96 0.30 -9.97 -12.97
C LEU A 96 -0.57 -10.77 -13.94
N GLU A 97 -0.94 -11.99 -13.54
CA GLU A 97 -1.72 -12.89 -14.38
C GLU A 97 -3.16 -12.37 -14.55
N GLU A 98 -3.81 -11.96 -13.47
CA GLU A 98 -5.20 -11.48 -13.49
C GLU A 98 -5.37 -10.19 -14.33
N GLU A 99 -4.44 -9.23 -14.22
CA GLU A 99 -4.59 -7.93 -14.87
C GLU A 99 -4.02 -7.88 -16.29
N THR A 100 -3.07 -8.76 -16.63
CA THR A 100 -2.35 -8.70 -17.91
C THR A 100 -2.35 -9.99 -18.72
N GLY A 101 -2.67 -11.14 -18.09
CA GLY A 101 -2.53 -12.47 -18.69
C GLY A 101 -1.09 -12.98 -18.84
N TYR A 102 -0.08 -12.20 -18.42
CA TYR A 102 1.31 -12.64 -18.43
C TYR A 102 1.64 -13.50 -17.21
N THR A 103 2.61 -14.41 -17.38
CA THR A 103 3.19 -15.18 -16.28
C THR A 103 4.70 -14.95 -16.20
N ALA A 104 5.26 -15.00 -14.99
CA ALA A 104 6.68 -14.81 -14.76
C ALA A 104 7.41 -16.15 -14.66
N LYS A 105 8.54 -16.29 -15.38
CA LYS A 105 9.43 -17.47 -15.28
C LYS A 105 10.48 -17.35 -14.18
N GLU A 106 10.86 -16.13 -13.85
CA GLU A 106 11.90 -15.81 -12.86
C GLU A 106 11.44 -14.57 -12.07
N ILE A 107 11.70 -14.56 -10.77
CA ILE A 107 11.30 -13.49 -9.86
C ILE A 107 12.49 -13.11 -8.99
N LYS A 108 12.70 -11.80 -8.82
CA LYS A 108 13.75 -11.23 -7.97
C LYS A 108 13.15 -10.15 -7.08
N LYS A 109 13.59 -10.12 -5.82
CA LYS A 109 13.21 -9.15 -4.80
C LYS A 109 14.40 -8.31 -4.39
#